data_AF-A0AAE0JSW5-F1
#
_entry.id   AF-A0AAE0JSW5-F1
#
_cell.length_a   1.000
_cell.length_b   1.000
_cell.length_c   1.000
_cell.angle_alpha   90.00
_cell.angle_beta   90.00
_cell.angle_gamma   90.00
#
_symmetry.space_group_name_H-M   'P 1'
#
loop_
_entity.id
_entity.type
_entity.pdbx_description
1 polymer ?
#
loop_
_entity_poly.entity_id
_entity_poly.type
_entity_poly.pdbx_seq_one_letter_code
_entity_poly.pdbx_strand_id
1 'polypeptide(L)'
;MATTAPLQAQRLPPVRELELRIRKQIEFYHPGYDSNSNLLLTLPRVDPTPSGPGYGVHHRTALLACQIIAGNAFDNSYLSLDRAGQRRVQVSPDGILTDEGYYFICFYPIAASFRDWEFPHGRIPDWWPLVNAGPDTTMYCGITNGRHSVEQAHLVPQEEYRWYQDNDMQQYGASGLNHVDDRAVDDRANLIPLRRDVHCFFNAQWFAIVPKIVTTNSSPQPSLQYVTHIITNAAADIISNNAGELWHTYQNTVVESLSHVHHAYLFARFAWAILSQAELFVTAAPNRHVIRISTDADGKIGYTTEYMTSPPNTKKRKAEDAPEDEDSVAE
;
A
#
# COMPACT_ATOMS: atom_id res chain seq x y z
N MET A 1 52.68 -25.13 -28.92
CA MET A 1 51.40 -25.57 -28.31
C MET A 1 50.68 -24.30 -27.87
N ALA A 2 49.50 -24.02 -28.41
CA ALA A 2 48.72 -22.86 -27.99
C ALA A 2 48.02 -23.18 -26.67
N THR A 3 48.36 -22.44 -25.62
CA THR A 3 47.79 -22.61 -24.28
C THR A 3 46.43 -21.92 -24.25
N THR A 4 45.35 -22.69 -24.29
CA THR A 4 43.98 -22.16 -24.18
C THR A 4 43.75 -21.69 -22.73
N ALA A 5 43.49 -20.40 -22.54
CA ALA A 5 43.14 -19.88 -21.22
C ALA A 5 41.78 -20.47 -20.77
N PRO A 6 41.66 -20.93 -19.51
CA PRO A 6 40.41 -21.51 -19.03
C PRO A 6 39.31 -20.45 -18.95
N LEU A 7 38.08 -20.84 -19.29
CA LEU A 7 36.90 -19.99 -19.14
C LEU A 7 36.62 -19.71 -17.66
N GLN A 8 36.38 -18.43 -17.34
CA GLN A 8 36.04 -18.02 -15.99
C GLN A 8 34.53 -18.15 -15.79
N ALA A 9 34.11 -19.14 -15.00
CA ALA A 9 32.71 -19.31 -14.66
C ALA A 9 32.24 -18.16 -13.76
N GLN A 10 31.09 -17.57 -14.10
CA GLN A 10 30.39 -16.68 -13.17
C GLN A 10 29.84 -17.50 -12.01
N ARG A 11 30.20 -17.12 -10.79
CA ARG A 11 29.57 -17.68 -9.58
C ARG A 11 28.21 -17.01 -9.40
N LEU A 12 27.27 -17.75 -8.81
CA LEU A 12 26.05 -17.15 -8.32
C LEU A 12 26.41 -16.02 -7.35
N PRO A 13 25.67 -14.89 -7.38
CA PRO A 13 25.77 -13.89 -6.34
C PRO A 13 25.59 -14.56 -4.97
N PRO A 14 26.29 -14.10 -3.92
CA PRO A 14 26.06 -14.60 -2.57
C PRO A 14 24.59 -14.43 -2.20
N VAL A 15 24.06 -15.36 -1.40
CA VAL A 15 22.71 -15.25 -0.83
C VAL A 15 22.65 -13.93 -0.08
N ARG A 16 21.70 -13.07 -0.47
CA ARG A 16 21.54 -11.77 0.16
C ARG A 16 20.94 -11.95 1.54
N GLU A 17 21.56 -11.34 2.54
CA GLU A 17 21.01 -11.30 3.89
C GLU A 17 19.71 -10.49 3.87
N LEU A 18 18.69 -11.01 4.55
CA LEU A 18 17.35 -10.42 4.56
C LEU A 18 17.27 -9.30 5.59
N GLU A 19 18.19 -8.33 5.47
CA GLU A 19 18.36 -7.25 6.44
C GLU A 19 17.04 -6.53 6.72
N LEU A 20 16.22 -6.29 5.70
CA LEU A 20 14.92 -5.65 5.87
C LEU A 20 13.97 -6.43 6.80
N ARG A 21 14.07 -7.77 6.86
CA ARG A 21 13.24 -8.59 7.76
C ARG A 21 13.60 -8.41 9.23
N ILE A 22 14.88 -8.15 9.52
CA ILE A 22 15.37 -7.97 10.90
C ILE A 22 15.29 -6.51 11.36
N ARG A 23 15.12 -5.56 10.43
CA ARG A 23 14.90 -4.15 10.76
C ARG A 23 13.52 -3.95 11.39
N LYS A 24 13.48 -3.26 12.53
CA LYS A 24 12.21 -2.80 13.12
C LYS A 24 11.46 -1.90 12.14
N GLN A 25 10.17 -2.12 11.98
CA GLN A 25 9.31 -1.26 11.17
C GLN A 25 8.99 0.05 11.90
N ILE A 26 8.43 1.01 11.19
CA ILE A 26 7.81 2.20 11.78
C ILE A 26 6.34 1.91 12.00
N GLU A 27 5.86 2.15 13.22
CA GLU A 27 4.47 1.95 13.61
C GLU A 27 3.69 3.27 13.52
N PHE A 28 2.49 3.22 12.94
CA PHE A 28 1.58 4.35 12.88
C PHE A 28 0.34 4.05 13.72
N TYR A 29 -0.02 4.95 14.62
CA TYR A 29 -1.06 4.71 15.61
C TYR A 29 -2.27 5.63 15.41
N HIS A 30 -3.46 5.09 15.66
CA HIS A 30 -4.70 5.83 15.72
C HIS A 30 -4.93 6.40 17.15
N PRO A 31 -5.12 7.72 17.32
CA PRO A 31 -5.17 8.35 18.65
C PRO A 31 -6.45 8.00 19.43
N GLY A 32 -7.52 7.59 18.76
CA GLY A 32 -8.80 7.24 19.38
C GLY A 32 -8.84 5.89 20.12
N TYR A 33 -7.85 5.02 19.96
CA TYR A 33 -7.84 3.68 20.57
C TYR A 33 -6.71 3.51 21.60
N ASP A 34 -6.86 2.54 22.49
CA ASP A 34 -5.85 2.23 23.51
C ASP A 34 -4.61 1.56 22.91
N SER A 35 -3.49 1.65 23.63
CA SER A 35 -2.16 1.20 23.19
C SER A 35 -2.09 -0.23 22.67
N ASN A 36 -3.01 -1.10 23.09
CA ASN A 36 -3.02 -2.50 22.70
C ASN A 36 -3.80 -2.74 21.39
N SER A 37 -4.40 -1.70 20.83
CA SER A 37 -5.32 -1.79 19.68
C SER A 37 -5.29 -0.56 18.77
N ASN A 38 -4.30 0.31 18.95
CA ASN A 38 -4.19 1.55 18.21
C ASN A 38 -3.25 1.46 16.99
N LEU A 39 -2.58 0.32 16.76
CA LEU A 39 -1.68 0.16 15.62
C LEU A 39 -2.45 0.15 14.30
N LEU A 40 -2.42 1.25 13.57
CA LEU A 40 -3.14 1.49 12.32
C LEU A 40 -2.45 0.84 11.11
N LEU A 41 -1.13 1.02 11.01
CA LEU A 41 -0.31 0.62 9.87
C LEU A 41 1.14 0.45 10.34
N THR A 42 1.87 -0.45 9.69
CA THR A 42 3.34 -0.55 9.82
C THR A 42 3.98 -0.37 8.45
N LEU A 43 5.07 0.39 8.37
CA LEU A 43 5.85 0.53 7.14
C LEU A 43 7.30 0.16 7.37
N PRO A 44 7.96 -0.57 6.44
CA PRO A 44 9.33 -0.99 6.61
C PRO A 44 10.30 0.20 6.49
N ARG A 45 11.50 0.07 7.09
CA ARG A 45 12.55 1.10 7.05
C ARG A 45 13.47 0.95 5.86
N VAL A 46 13.38 1.96 5.02
CA VAL A 46 13.43 1.77 3.60
C VAL A 46 14.11 3.01 3.01
N ASP A 47 13.59 4.21 3.19
CA ASP A 47 14.27 5.37 2.63
C ASP A 47 15.58 5.71 3.38
N PRO A 48 16.73 5.86 2.67
CA PRO A 48 18.00 6.15 3.32
C PRO A 48 17.98 7.54 3.97
N THR A 49 18.55 7.64 5.17
CA THR A 49 18.63 8.92 5.88
C THR A 49 19.75 9.79 5.30
N PRO A 50 19.53 11.09 5.01
CA PRO A 50 20.57 11.97 4.45
C PRO A 50 21.81 12.12 5.35
N SER A 51 21.63 12.00 6.67
CA SER A 51 22.61 12.36 7.70
C SER A 51 23.34 11.16 8.34
N GLY A 52 23.14 9.93 7.86
CA GLY A 52 23.81 8.76 8.43
C GLY A 52 23.46 7.42 7.77
N PRO A 53 24.04 6.31 8.26
CA PRO A 53 23.85 4.96 7.70
C PRO A 53 22.49 4.32 8.06
N GLY A 54 21.46 5.13 8.32
CA GLY A 54 20.14 4.69 8.74
C GLY A 54 19.13 4.63 7.60
N TYR A 55 18.00 3.98 7.89
CA TYR A 55 16.84 3.93 7.01
C TYR A 55 15.57 4.30 7.78
N GLY A 56 14.62 4.91 7.09
CA GLY A 56 13.34 5.35 7.61
C GLY A 56 12.24 5.25 6.57
N VAL A 57 11.21 6.07 6.69
CA VAL A 57 10.10 6.10 5.71
C VAL A 57 9.92 7.53 5.21
N HIS A 58 9.77 7.71 3.91
CA HIS A 58 9.44 9.00 3.32
C HIS A 58 8.16 9.58 3.93
N HIS A 59 8.26 10.77 4.54
CA HIS A 59 7.21 11.35 5.38
C HIS A 59 5.90 11.52 4.61
N ARG A 60 5.91 12.13 3.42
CA ARG A 60 4.69 12.37 2.65
C ARG A 60 4.00 11.06 2.22
N THR A 61 4.77 10.02 1.92
CA THR A 61 4.22 8.70 1.59
C THR A 61 3.52 8.07 2.80
N ALA A 62 4.16 8.10 3.97
CA ALA A 62 3.57 7.59 5.21
C ALA A 62 2.29 8.35 5.61
N LEU A 63 2.33 9.69 5.53
CA LEU A 63 1.18 10.53 5.85
C LEU A 63 0.02 10.22 4.90
N LEU A 64 0.26 10.14 3.59
CA LEU A 64 -0.78 9.83 2.61
C LEU A 64 -1.40 8.44 2.85
N ALA A 65 -0.58 7.44 3.17
CA ALA A 65 -1.07 6.11 3.51
C ALA A 65 -2.08 6.17 4.67
N CYS A 66 -1.76 6.89 5.75
CA CYS A 66 -2.67 7.08 6.87
C CYS A 66 -3.93 7.87 6.48
N GLN A 67 -3.80 8.89 5.64
CA GLN A 67 -4.92 9.70 5.16
C GLN A 67 -5.91 8.88 4.31
N ILE A 68 -5.40 7.97 3.48
CA ILE A 68 -6.23 7.04 2.69
C ILE A 68 -6.99 6.10 3.62
N ILE A 69 -6.31 5.51 4.61
CA ILE A 69 -6.96 4.62 5.60
C ILE A 69 -8.07 5.37 6.34
N ALA A 70 -7.87 6.66 6.65
CA ALA A 70 -8.90 7.51 7.27
C ALA A 70 -9.86 8.17 6.27
N GLY A 71 -10.15 7.51 5.13
CA GLY A 71 -11.18 7.96 4.20
C GLY A 71 -10.85 9.27 3.49
N ASN A 72 -9.60 9.44 3.05
CA ASN A 72 -9.12 10.63 2.33
C ASN A 72 -9.11 11.92 3.17
N ALA A 73 -8.69 11.83 4.44
CA ALA A 73 -8.61 12.94 5.38
C ALA A 73 -7.41 13.88 5.09
N PHE A 74 -7.36 14.53 3.93
CA PHE A 74 -6.19 15.29 3.45
C PHE A 74 -5.96 16.64 4.16
N ASP A 75 -7.02 17.39 4.46
CA ASP A 75 -6.90 18.82 4.80
C ASP A 75 -6.53 19.10 6.27
N ASN A 76 -6.90 18.21 7.19
CA ASN A 76 -6.80 18.44 8.64
C ASN A 76 -6.18 17.25 9.38
N SER A 77 -5.13 16.67 8.82
CA SER A 77 -4.42 15.56 9.44
C SER A 77 -2.90 15.75 9.39
N TYR A 78 -2.23 15.13 10.35
CA TYR A 78 -0.77 15.20 10.47
C TYR A 78 -0.24 14.07 11.35
N LEU A 79 1.07 13.83 11.28
CA LEU A 79 1.78 12.93 12.19
C LEU A 79 2.25 13.67 13.44
N SER A 80 2.14 13.03 14.60
CA SER A 80 2.58 13.54 15.89
C SER A 80 3.42 12.51 16.65
N LEU A 81 4.29 12.99 17.53
CA LEU A 81 5.08 12.13 18.43
C LEU A 81 4.30 11.75 19.70
N ASP A 82 3.12 12.31 19.91
CA ASP A 82 2.27 12.05 21.06
C ASP A 82 0.80 11.88 20.65
N ARG A 83 0.07 11.10 21.45
CA ARG A 83 -1.35 10.80 21.23
C ARG A 83 -2.25 12.04 21.23
N ALA A 84 -1.88 13.07 22.00
CA ALA A 84 -2.65 14.31 22.11
C ALA A 84 -2.44 15.29 20.94
N GLY A 85 -1.55 14.96 20.00
CA GLY A 85 -1.26 15.78 18.83
C GLY A 85 -0.50 17.07 19.12
N GLN A 86 0.06 17.24 20.32
CA GLN A 86 0.74 18.48 20.71
C GLN A 86 2.16 18.58 20.17
N ARG A 87 2.80 17.44 19.89
CA ARG A 87 4.17 17.33 19.38
C ARG A 87 4.17 16.92 17.92
N ARG A 88 3.63 17.78 17.07
CA ARG A 88 3.59 17.57 15.61
C ARG A 88 5.00 17.30 15.06
N VAL A 89 5.10 16.33 14.16
CA VAL A 89 6.34 16.00 13.46
C VAL A 89 6.82 17.22 12.67
N GLN A 90 8.08 17.60 12.90
CA GLN A 90 8.74 18.75 12.25
C GLN A 90 9.59 18.34 11.03
N VAL A 91 9.71 17.04 10.76
CA VAL A 91 10.39 16.53 9.56
C VAL A 91 9.69 17.08 8.32
N SER A 92 10.47 17.58 7.36
CA SER A 92 9.94 18.04 6.07
C SER A 92 9.03 16.98 5.43
N PRO A 93 7.98 17.34 4.68
CA PRO A 93 7.18 16.36 3.94
C PRO A 93 8.02 15.46 3.01
N ASP A 94 9.07 15.98 2.40
CA ASP A 94 10.01 15.20 1.57
C ASP A 94 11.18 14.61 2.38
N GLY A 95 11.12 14.73 3.71
CA GLY A 95 12.10 14.18 4.64
C GLY A 95 11.81 12.72 5.01
N ILE A 96 12.71 12.15 5.83
CA ILE A 96 12.66 10.74 6.23
C ILE A 96 12.31 10.64 7.72
N LEU A 97 11.23 9.92 8.02
CA LEU A 97 10.80 9.58 9.37
C LEU A 97 11.68 8.47 9.96
N THR A 98 12.21 8.68 11.16
CA THR A 98 13.20 7.76 11.78
C THR A 98 12.81 7.22 13.16
N ASP A 99 11.86 7.83 13.87
CA ASP A 99 11.40 7.32 15.17
C ASP A 99 10.69 5.97 15.05
N GLU A 100 10.52 5.28 16.18
CA GLU A 100 9.88 3.95 16.24
C GLU A 100 8.40 3.97 15.86
N GLY A 101 7.70 5.07 16.17
CA GLY A 101 6.33 5.23 15.73
C GLY A 101 5.76 6.63 15.87
N TYR A 102 4.61 6.84 15.23
CA TYR A 102 3.94 8.13 15.09
C TYR A 102 2.43 7.98 15.27
N TYR A 103 1.79 8.97 15.89
CA TYR A 103 0.33 9.06 15.95
C TYR A 103 -0.17 9.81 14.73
N PHE A 104 -1.14 9.24 14.01
CA PHE A 104 -1.86 9.92 12.94
C PHE A 104 -3.06 10.67 13.51
N ILE A 105 -2.92 11.99 13.63
CA ILE A 105 -3.95 12.85 14.22
C ILE A 105 -4.98 13.20 13.15
N CYS A 106 -6.21 12.73 13.35
CA CYS A 106 -7.38 13.04 12.51
C CYS A 106 -8.68 12.85 13.32
N PHE A 107 -9.82 13.33 12.78
CA PHE A 107 -11.15 13.17 13.35
C PHE A 107 -12.08 12.39 12.39
N TYR A 108 -11.77 11.13 12.06
CA TYR A 108 -12.53 10.41 11.03
C TYR A 108 -12.72 8.89 11.26
N PRO A 109 -13.78 8.31 10.68
CA PRO A 109 -13.93 6.86 10.51
C PRO A 109 -12.91 6.31 9.51
N ILE A 110 -12.66 5.00 9.58
CA ILE A 110 -11.64 4.32 8.77
C ILE A 110 -12.28 3.55 7.62
N ALA A 111 -11.69 3.61 6.43
CA ALA A 111 -12.10 2.76 5.32
C ALA A 111 -11.78 1.30 5.66
N ALA A 112 -12.82 0.47 5.77
CA ALA A 112 -12.67 -0.92 6.20
C ALA A 112 -11.92 -1.80 5.19
N SER A 113 -12.05 -1.47 3.91
CA SER A 113 -11.43 -2.18 2.80
C SER A 113 -11.32 -1.25 1.59
N PHE A 114 -10.61 -1.69 0.54
CA PHE A 114 -10.63 -0.96 -0.73
C PHE A 114 -12.05 -0.85 -1.32
N ARG A 115 -12.87 -1.89 -1.16
CA ARG A 115 -14.25 -1.89 -1.66
C ARG A 115 -15.12 -0.86 -0.96
N ASP A 116 -14.85 -0.54 0.29
CA ASP A 116 -15.61 0.45 1.07
C ASP A 116 -15.04 1.88 0.94
N TRP A 117 -13.93 2.05 0.24
CA TRP A 117 -13.24 3.32 0.09
C TRP A 117 -13.78 4.11 -1.11
N GLU A 118 -14.10 5.39 -0.92
CA GLU A 118 -14.48 6.29 -2.01
C GLU A 118 -13.24 6.86 -2.70
N PHE A 119 -13.21 6.85 -4.04
CA PHE A 119 -12.15 7.51 -4.79
C PHE A 119 -12.29 9.04 -4.66
N PRO A 120 -11.22 9.78 -4.29
CA PRO A 120 -11.29 11.22 -4.06
C PRO A 120 -11.25 12.02 -5.36
N HIS A 121 -12.30 11.93 -6.19
CA HIS A 121 -12.41 12.68 -7.43
C HIS A 121 -12.19 14.18 -7.20
N GLY A 122 -11.29 14.79 -7.97
CA GLY A 122 -10.95 16.21 -7.86
C GLY A 122 -10.26 16.61 -6.54
N ARG A 123 -9.97 15.66 -5.65
CA ARG A 123 -9.31 15.87 -4.34
C ARG A 123 -8.01 15.08 -4.21
N ILE A 124 -7.49 14.51 -5.29
CA ILE A 124 -6.14 13.94 -5.31
C ILE A 124 -5.16 15.07 -4.95
N PRO A 125 -4.26 14.90 -3.96
CA PRO A 125 -3.33 15.96 -3.57
C PRO A 125 -2.46 16.45 -4.73
N ASP A 126 -2.22 17.76 -4.83
CA ASP A 126 -1.48 18.39 -5.93
C ASP A 126 -0.04 17.85 -6.13
N TRP A 127 0.57 17.35 -5.06
CA TRP A 127 1.89 16.72 -5.10
C TRP A 127 1.86 15.30 -5.68
N TRP A 128 0.69 14.78 -6.06
CA TRP A 128 0.54 13.57 -6.86
C TRP A 128 0.41 13.97 -8.33
N PRO A 129 1.56 14.10 -9.04
CA PRO A 129 1.62 14.88 -10.25
C PRO A 129 0.83 14.23 -11.38
N LEU A 130 0.41 15.03 -12.35
CA LEU A 130 0.00 14.48 -13.64
C LEU A 130 1.17 13.73 -14.26
N VAL A 131 0.85 12.66 -14.98
CA VAL A 131 1.88 11.95 -15.74
C VAL A 131 2.23 12.77 -16.98
N ASN A 132 3.52 13.01 -17.18
CA ASN A 132 3.99 13.77 -18.34
C ASN A 132 3.84 12.94 -19.62
N ALA A 133 3.44 13.60 -20.70
CA ALA A 133 3.50 13.01 -22.03
C ALA A 133 4.95 12.64 -22.36
N GLY A 134 5.12 11.49 -23.00
CA GLY A 134 6.43 10.93 -23.31
C GLY A 134 6.33 9.93 -24.46
N PRO A 135 7.46 9.37 -24.91
CA PRO A 135 7.45 8.34 -25.94
C PRO A 135 6.64 7.12 -25.47
N ASP A 136 5.96 6.44 -26.40
CA ASP A 136 5.31 5.17 -26.12
C ASP A 136 6.35 4.07 -25.98
N THR A 137 6.62 3.67 -24.74
CA THR A 137 7.56 2.62 -24.37
C THR A 137 6.85 1.39 -23.80
N THR A 138 5.58 1.16 -24.18
CA THR A 138 4.77 0.03 -23.66
C THR A 138 5.32 -1.36 -23.92
N MET A 139 6.30 -1.50 -24.81
CA MET A 139 7.02 -2.75 -25.04
C MET A 139 8.12 -3.06 -24.02
N TYR A 140 8.44 -2.12 -23.13
CA TYR A 140 9.43 -2.28 -22.07
C TYR A 140 8.76 -2.27 -20.70
N CYS A 141 9.24 -3.11 -19.79
CA CYS A 141 8.88 -3.06 -18.40
C CYS A 141 9.19 -1.66 -17.83
N GLY A 142 8.20 -0.99 -17.25
CA GLY A 142 8.35 0.35 -16.66
C GLY A 142 9.32 0.42 -15.48
N ILE A 143 9.70 -0.71 -14.88
CA ILE A 143 10.61 -0.75 -13.72
C ILE A 143 12.01 -1.24 -14.10
N THR A 144 12.12 -2.30 -14.92
CA THR A 144 13.42 -2.92 -15.24
C THR A 144 13.96 -2.52 -16.60
N ASN A 145 13.18 -1.77 -17.40
CA ASN A 145 13.46 -1.42 -18.79
C ASN A 145 13.74 -2.64 -19.70
N GLY A 146 13.35 -3.84 -19.25
CA GLY A 146 13.50 -5.09 -19.99
C GLY A 146 12.36 -5.29 -20.97
N ARG A 147 12.66 -5.84 -22.15
CA ARG A 147 11.68 -6.14 -23.20
C ARG A 147 11.12 -7.58 -23.16
N HIS A 148 11.78 -8.48 -22.44
CA HIS A 148 11.40 -9.89 -22.39
C HIS A 148 10.36 -10.15 -21.29
N SER A 149 9.38 -11.00 -21.59
CA SER A 149 8.32 -11.44 -20.66
C SER A 149 7.57 -10.28 -20.01
N VAL A 150 7.24 -9.24 -20.80
CA VAL A 150 6.46 -8.08 -20.35
C VAL A 150 4.97 -8.39 -20.49
N GLU A 151 4.21 -8.12 -19.45
CA GLU A 151 2.77 -8.25 -19.34
C GLU A 151 2.14 -6.89 -19.02
N GLN A 152 0.85 -6.73 -19.31
CA GLN A 152 0.09 -5.55 -18.92
C GLN A 152 -0.49 -5.79 -17.53
N ALA A 153 -0.01 -5.05 -16.54
CA ALA A 153 -0.48 -5.11 -15.18
C ALA A 153 -1.53 -4.03 -14.94
N HIS A 154 -2.69 -4.41 -14.42
CA HIS A 154 -3.72 -3.45 -14.04
C HIS A 154 -3.31 -2.66 -12.79
N LEU A 155 -3.53 -1.34 -12.84
CA LEU A 155 -3.37 -0.46 -11.68
C LEU A 155 -4.56 -0.63 -10.74
N VAL A 156 -5.79 -0.45 -11.21
CA VAL A 156 -6.99 -0.94 -10.53
C VAL A 156 -7.23 -2.38 -11.00
N PRO A 157 -7.06 -3.39 -10.12
CA PRO A 157 -7.20 -4.80 -10.50
C PRO A 157 -8.59 -5.13 -11.07
N GLN A 158 -8.66 -6.10 -11.98
CA GLN A 158 -9.92 -6.56 -12.54
C GLN A 158 -10.86 -7.13 -11.47
N GLU A 159 -10.31 -7.71 -10.39
CA GLU A 159 -11.07 -8.25 -9.26
C GLU A 159 -11.85 -7.17 -8.51
N GLU A 160 -11.49 -5.90 -8.68
CA GLU A 160 -12.16 -4.74 -8.10
C GLU A 160 -13.05 -4.01 -9.13
N TYR A 161 -13.47 -4.68 -10.20
CA TYR A 161 -14.34 -4.11 -11.24
C TYR A 161 -15.60 -3.43 -10.69
N ARG A 162 -16.23 -4.02 -9.67
CA ARG A 162 -17.40 -3.42 -9.03
C ARG A 162 -17.06 -2.06 -8.40
N TRP A 163 -15.97 -1.99 -7.63
CA TRP A 163 -15.49 -0.73 -7.06
C TRP A 163 -15.15 0.29 -8.15
N TYR A 164 -14.54 -0.17 -9.25
CA TYR A 164 -14.20 0.66 -10.41
C TYR A 164 -15.46 1.32 -11.00
N GLN A 165 -16.55 0.56 -11.17
CA GLN A 165 -17.83 1.08 -11.64
C GLN A 165 -18.48 2.02 -10.62
N ASP A 166 -18.54 1.61 -9.37
CA ASP A 166 -19.16 2.34 -8.26
C ASP A 166 -18.52 3.73 -8.04
N ASN A 167 -17.24 3.88 -8.41
CA ASN A 167 -16.47 5.13 -8.34
C ASN A 167 -16.25 5.78 -9.71
N ASP A 168 -17.05 5.46 -10.72
CA ASP A 168 -16.99 6.08 -12.06
C ASP A 168 -15.57 6.19 -12.66
N MET A 169 -14.72 5.17 -12.41
CA MET A 169 -13.31 5.24 -12.75
C MET A 169 -13.07 5.20 -14.27
N GLN A 170 -14.07 4.84 -15.08
CA GLN A 170 -14.04 4.91 -16.54
C GLN A 170 -13.79 6.34 -17.07
N GLN A 171 -14.10 7.37 -16.28
CA GLN A 171 -13.86 8.77 -16.68
C GLN A 171 -12.38 9.08 -16.92
N TYR A 172 -11.47 8.29 -16.33
CA TYR A 172 -10.02 8.45 -16.44
C TYR A 172 -9.40 7.61 -17.56
N GLY A 173 -10.19 6.80 -18.27
CA GLY A 173 -9.76 6.04 -19.42
C GLY A 173 -9.42 6.94 -20.61
N ALA A 174 -8.65 6.41 -21.58
CA ALA A 174 -8.23 7.16 -22.77
C ALA A 174 -9.42 7.68 -23.61
N SER A 175 -10.56 6.99 -23.57
CA SER A 175 -11.78 7.39 -24.28
C SER A 175 -12.73 8.27 -23.44
N GLY A 176 -12.41 8.50 -22.16
CA GLY A 176 -13.29 9.16 -21.19
C GLY A 176 -14.65 8.47 -21.07
N LEU A 177 -15.70 9.25 -20.78
CA LEU A 177 -17.08 8.76 -20.61
C LEU A 177 -17.76 8.28 -21.90
N ASN A 178 -17.09 8.33 -23.06
CA ASN A 178 -17.70 7.99 -24.35
C ASN A 178 -17.82 6.48 -24.61
N HIS A 179 -17.34 5.63 -23.69
CA HIS A 179 -17.34 4.18 -23.83
C HIS A 179 -17.93 3.51 -22.57
N VAL A 180 -19.23 3.16 -22.62
CA VAL A 180 -19.85 2.25 -21.64
C VAL A 180 -19.63 0.84 -22.17
N ASP A 181 -18.44 0.29 -21.93
CA ASP A 181 -18.09 -1.09 -22.26
C ASP A 181 -17.69 -1.80 -20.97
N ASP A 182 -18.13 -3.05 -20.83
CA ASP A 182 -17.76 -3.94 -19.74
C ASP A 182 -16.23 -4.17 -19.65
N ARG A 183 -15.48 -3.72 -20.66
CA ARG A 183 -14.01 -3.69 -20.73
C ARG A 183 -13.37 -2.36 -20.33
N ALA A 184 -14.10 -1.41 -19.75
CA ALA A 184 -13.53 -0.12 -19.34
C ALA A 184 -12.34 -0.26 -18.38
N VAL A 185 -12.35 -1.30 -17.52
CA VAL A 185 -11.22 -1.60 -16.62
C VAL A 185 -9.94 -2.03 -17.36
N ASP A 186 -10.07 -2.52 -18.60
CA ASP A 186 -8.95 -2.89 -19.47
C ASP A 186 -8.43 -1.70 -20.31
N ASP A 187 -8.90 -0.48 -20.03
CA ASP A 187 -8.41 0.71 -20.70
C ASP A 187 -6.90 0.85 -20.51
N ARG A 188 -6.22 1.23 -21.59
CA ARG A 188 -4.76 1.38 -21.61
C ARG A 188 -4.26 2.31 -20.50
N ALA A 189 -5.01 3.34 -20.11
CA ALA A 189 -4.62 4.24 -19.03
C ALA A 189 -4.57 3.57 -17.65
N ASN A 190 -5.25 2.43 -17.47
CA ASN A 190 -5.22 1.60 -16.27
C ASN A 190 -4.16 0.48 -16.34
N LEU A 191 -3.34 0.41 -17.40
CA LEU A 191 -2.36 -0.65 -17.62
C LEU A 191 -0.92 -0.14 -17.57
N ILE A 192 -0.07 -0.80 -16.79
CA ILE A 192 1.37 -0.57 -16.77
C ILE A 192 2.14 -1.80 -17.28
N PRO A 193 3.08 -1.66 -18.23
CA PRO A 193 3.88 -2.78 -18.71
C PRO A 193 4.90 -3.21 -17.64
N LEU A 194 4.83 -4.44 -17.17
CA LEU A 194 5.75 -4.99 -16.17
C LEU A 194 6.31 -6.34 -16.62
N ARG A 195 7.58 -6.62 -16.28
CA ARG A 195 8.14 -7.96 -16.43
C ARG A 195 7.36 -8.92 -15.52
N ARG A 196 7.07 -10.14 -15.97
CA ARG A 196 6.21 -11.11 -15.27
C ARG A 196 6.52 -11.27 -13.77
N ASP A 197 7.79 -11.37 -13.38
CA ASP A 197 8.19 -11.45 -11.97
C ASP A 197 7.82 -10.19 -11.18
N VAL A 198 8.10 -9.01 -11.75
CA VAL A 198 7.74 -7.71 -11.17
C VAL A 198 6.22 -7.54 -11.09
N HIS A 199 5.48 -8.02 -12.08
CA HIS A 199 4.02 -8.05 -12.09
C HIS A 199 3.48 -8.90 -10.92
N CYS A 200 4.05 -10.09 -10.68
CA CYS A 200 3.67 -10.91 -9.52
C CYS A 200 3.87 -10.16 -8.19
N PHE A 201 5.02 -9.48 -8.02
CA PHE A 201 5.30 -8.71 -6.81
C PHE A 201 4.35 -7.50 -6.65
N PHE A 202 4.00 -6.88 -7.76
CA PHE A 202 3.07 -5.76 -7.78
C PHE A 202 1.68 -6.19 -7.33
N ASN A 203 1.15 -7.30 -7.85
CA ASN A 203 -0.16 -7.85 -7.47
C ASN A 203 -0.19 -8.41 -6.05
N ALA A 204 0.95 -8.90 -5.57
CA ALA A 204 1.11 -9.26 -4.16
C ALA A 204 1.24 -8.04 -3.22
N GLN A 205 1.15 -6.81 -3.75
CA GLN A 205 1.25 -5.55 -2.99
C GLN A 205 2.58 -5.40 -2.23
N TRP A 206 3.67 -5.97 -2.77
CA TRP A 206 4.98 -5.90 -2.10
C TRP A 206 5.59 -4.50 -2.16
N PHE A 207 5.22 -3.75 -3.20
CA PHE A 207 5.60 -2.36 -3.39
C PHE A 207 4.44 -1.59 -4.01
N ALA A 208 4.48 -0.27 -3.87
CA ALA A 208 3.60 0.65 -4.55
C ALA A 208 4.38 1.64 -5.42
N ILE A 209 3.67 2.39 -6.26
CA ILE A 209 4.25 3.47 -7.07
C ILE A 209 3.80 4.78 -6.44
N VAL A 210 4.75 5.61 -6.01
CA VAL A 210 4.49 6.86 -5.30
C VAL A 210 5.40 7.97 -5.83
N PRO A 211 4.96 9.25 -5.81
CA PRO A 211 5.80 10.34 -6.24
C PRO A 211 6.78 10.75 -5.14
N LYS A 212 8.05 10.92 -5.51
CA LYS A 212 9.13 11.42 -4.65
C LYS A 212 10.01 12.40 -5.41
N ILE A 213 10.61 13.34 -4.68
CA ILE A 213 11.66 14.20 -5.25
C ILE A 213 12.92 13.36 -5.41
N VAL A 214 13.38 13.20 -6.64
CA VAL A 214 14.59 12.44 -6.97
C VAL A 214 15.49 13.22 -7.93
N THR A 215 16.78 12.92 -7.88
CA THR A 215 17.78 13.38 -8.84
C THR A 215 18.17 12.19 -9.71
N THR A 216 18.10 12.36 -11.03
CA THR A 216 18.51 11.33 -11.98
C THR A 216 19.79 11.75 -12.71
N ASN A 217 20.51 10.80 -13.29
CA ASN A 217 21.68 11.11 -14.11
C ASN A 217 21.32 11.99 -15.33
N SER A 218 20.08 11.88 -15.82
CA SER A 218 19.54 12.64 -16.95
C SER A 218 19.03 14.03 -16.56
N SER A 219 18.65 14.26 -15.31
CA SER A 219 18.23 15.56 -14.77
C SER A 219 18.86 15.79 -13.40
N PRO A 220 19.97 16.56 -13.33
CA PRO A 220 20.66 16.85 -12.08
C PRO A 220 19.83 17.70 -11.11
N GLN A 221 18.82 18.44 -11.60
CA GLN A 221 17.89 19.14 -10.74
C GLN A 221 16.90 18.14 -10.11
N PRO A 222 16.70 18.19 -8.78
CA PRO A 222 15.68 17.41 -8.11
C PRO A 222 14.30 17.70 -8.72
N SER A 223 13.60 16.65 -9.11
CA SER A 223 12.25 16.76 -9.66
C SER A 223 11.36 15.66 -9.10
N LEU A 224 10.06 15.92 -9.08
CA LEU A 224 9.07 14.97 -8.63
C LEU A 224 8.88 13.89 -9.70
N GLN A 225 9.14 12.63 -9.34
CA GLN A 225 9.03 11.48 -10.23
C GLN A 225 8.26 10.36 -9.53
N TYR A 226 7.55 9.55 -10.30
CA TYR A 226 6.99 8.30 -9.79
C TYR A 226 8.11 7.29 -9.59
N VAL A 227 8.18 6.74 -8.38
CA VAL A 227 9.13 5.70 -8.02
C VAL A 227 8.43 4.54 -7.35
N THR A 228 9.04 3.38 -7.43
CA THR A 228 8.66 2.23 -6.62
C THR A 228 9.00 2.45 -5.14
N HIS A 229 8.14 1.98 -4.25
CA HIS A 229 8.32 2.06 -2.81
C HIS A 229 7.90 0.74 -2.16
N ILE A 230 8.84 0.07 -1.49
CA ILE A 230 8.54 -1.16 -0.75
C ILE A 230 7.68 -0.80 0.46
N ILE A 231 6.48 -1.38 0.54
CA ILE A 231 5.50 -1.07 1.59
C ILE A 231 5.32 -2.21 2.59
N THR A 232 5.85 -3.41 2.32
CA THR A 232 5.76 -4.55 3.25
C THR A 232 7.11 -5.25 3.33
N ASN A 233 7.42 -5.78 4.51
CA ASN A 233 8.54 -6.69 4.72
C ASN A 233 8.10 -8.17 4.76
N ALA A 234 6.79 -8.43 4.59
CA ALA A 234 6.10 -9.72 4.65
C ALA A 234 6.57 -10.64 5.80
N ALA A 235 6.04 -10.40 7.01
CA ALA A 235 6.15 -11.31 8.16
C ALA A 235 4.92 -12.21 8.38
N ALA A 236 3.85 -12.07 7.56
CA ALA A 236 2.61 -12.81 7.79
C ALA A 236 2.73 -14.32 7.47
N ASP A 237 3.63 -14.71 6.57
CA ASP A 237 4.02 -16.11 6.34
C ASP A 237 5.54 -16.23 6.38
N ILE A 238 6.06 -16.67 7.53
CA ILE A 238 7.49 -16.91 7.80
C ILE A 238 8.12 -17.87 6.77
N ILE A 239 7.30 -18.64 6.05
CA ILE A 239 7.73 -19.79 5.25
C ILE A 239 7.77 -19.49 3.73
N SER A 240 7.13 -18.43 3.21
CA SER A 240 6.93 -18.29 1.75
C SER A 240 7.19 -16.92 1.10
N ASN A 241 7.04 -15.79 1.79
CA ASN A 241 7.05 -14.47 1.13
C ASN A 241 8.24 -13.59 1.56
N ASN A 242 9.08 -13.18 0.60
CA ASN A 242 10.32 -12.43 0.87
C ASN A 242 10.38 -11.07 0.18
N ALA A 243 9.37 -10.22 0.43
CA ALA A 243 9.35 -8.84 -0.07
C ALA A 243 10.63 -8.06 0.30
N GLY A 244 11.29 -8.41 1.41
CA GLY A 244 12.58 -7.84 1.81
C GLY A 244 13.73 -8.02 0.80
N GLU A 245 13.70 -9.04 -0.05
CA GLU A 245 14.73 -9.21 -1.11
C GLU A 245 14.64 -8.14 -2.20
N LEU A 246 13.43 -7.64 -2.45
CA LEU A 246 13.19 -6.65 -3.51
C LEU A 246 13.78 -5.30 -3.16
N TRP A 247 13.89 -5.01 -1.87
CA TRP A 247 14.37 -3.76 -1.30
C TRP A 247 15.55 -3.13 -2.04
N HIS A 248 16.65 -3.86 -2.13
CA HIS A 248 17.91 -3.33 -2.66
C HIS A 248 17.86 -3.02 -4.15
N THR A 249 16.97 -3.68 -4.89
CA THR A 249 16.91 -3.59 -6.35
C THR A 249 15.80 -2.65 -6.80
N TYR A 250 14.68 -2.66 -6.08
CA TYR A 250 13.44 -2.04 -6.52
C TYR A 250 12.96 -0.92 -5.62
N GLN A 251 13.66 -0.54 -4.56
CA GLN A 251 13.32 0.71 -3.89
C GLN A 251 13.70 1.92 -4.74
N ASN A 252 12.84 2.95 -4.76
CA ASN A 252 13.12 4.27 -5.31
C ASN A 252 13.62 4.17 -6.76
N THR A 253 13.18 3.13 -7.48
CA THR A 253 13.43 2.97 -8.90
C THR A 253 12.42 3.83 -9.63
N VAL A 254 12.90 4.75 -10.46
CA VAL A 254 12.03 5.60 -11.29
C VAL A 254 11.22 4.70 -12.20
N VAL A 255 9.91 4.92 -12.22
CA VAL A 255 8.99 4.18 -13.07
C VAL A 255 8.89 4.88 -14.41
N GLU A 256 9.39 4.21 -15.44
CA GLU A 256 9.32 4.59 -16.83
C GLU A 256 8.00 4.08 -17.46
N SER A 257 7.76 4.44 -18.73
CA SER A 257 6.61 3.94 -19.51
C SER A 257 5.24 4.31 -18.92
N LEU A 258 5.12 5.47 -18.28
CA LEU A 258 3.85 5.96 -17.72
C LEU A 258 3.06 6.88 -18.67
N SER A 259 3.62 7.30 -19.81
CA SER A 259 3.05 8.35 -20.68
C SER A 259 1.59 8.18 -21.08
N HIS A 260 1.07 6.95 -21.12
CA HIS A 260 -0.32 6.62 -21.42
C HIS A 260 -1.20 6.38 -20.18
N VAL A 261 -0.61 6.29 -18.99
CA VAL A 261 -1.27 6.01 -17.70
C VAL A 261 -1.87 7.29 -17.12
N HIS A 262 -3.09 7.19 -16.57
CA HIS A 262 -3.69 8.29 -15.85
C HIS A 262 -3.28 8.27 -14.36
N HIS A 263 -2.91 9.43 -13.80
CA HIS A 263 -2.43 9.53 -12.41
C HIS A 263 -3.46 9.08 -11.36
N ALA A 264 -4.75 9.11 -11.70
CA ALA A 264 -5.85 8.65 -10.86
C ALA A 264 -5.76 7.13 -10.61
N TYR A 265 -5.41 6.34 -11.64
CA TYR A 265 -5.21 4.91 -11.49
C TYR A 265 -3.96 4.59 -10.66
N LEU A 266 -2.89 5.39 -10.79
CA LEU A 266 -1.72 5.27 -9.90
C LEU A 266 -2.11 5.54 -8.43
N PHE A 267 -2.94 6.56 -8.19
CA PHE A 267 -3.43 6.89 -6.85
C PHE A 267 -4.32 5.76 -6.30
N ALA A 268 -5.26 5.26 -7.09
CA ALA A 268 -6.13 4.15 -6.72
C ALA A 268 -5.31 2.87 -6.41
N ARG A 269 -4.26 2.59 -7.21
CA ARG A 269 -3.34 1.47 -6.93
C ARG A 269 -2.67 1.62 -5.58
N PHE A 270 -2.17 2.82 -5.26
CA PHE A 270 -1.54 3.07 -3.97
C PHE A 270 -2.55 2.86 -2.83
N ALA A 271 -3.78 3.35 -2.98
CA ALA A 271 -4.83 3.13 -2.00
C ALA A 271 -5.16 1.64 -1.82
N TRP A 272 -5.30 0.89 -2.91
CA TRP A 272 -5.52 -0.56 -2.90
C TRP A 272 -4.43 -1.28 -2.11
N ALA A 273 -3.16 -0.94 -2.38
CA ALA A 273 -2.02 -1.57 -1.71
C ALA A 273 -1.92 -1.25 -0.21
N ILE A 274 -2.30 -0.04 0.21
CA ILE A 274 -2.26 0.40 1.62
C ILE A 274 -3.46 -0.12 2.41
N LEU A 275 -4.67 -0.09 1.85
CA LEU A 275 -5.88 -0.51 2.56
C LEU A 275 -5.84 -2.00 2.92
N SER A 276 -5.22 -2.83 2.09
CA SER A 276 -4.96 -4.24 2.43
C SER A 276 -4.03 -4.41 3.64
N GLN A 277 -3.14 -3.45 3.94
CA GLN A 277 -2.31 -3.51 5.15
C GLN A 277 -3.05 -3.10 6.43
N ALA A 278 -4.12 -2.33 6.30
CA ALA A 278 -4.93 -1.89 7.43
C ALA A 278 -5.96 -2.95 7.89
N GLU A 279 -6.09 -4.07 7.18
CA GLU A 279 -7.09 -5.11 7.46
C GLU A 279 -7.01 -5.64 8.90
N LEU A 280 -5.80 -5.83 9.44
CA LEU A 280 -5.61 -6.25 10.83
C LEU A 280 -6.17 -5.23 11.81
N PHE A 281 -5.96 -3.94 11.57
CA PHE A 281 -6.48 -2.89 12.44
C PHE A 281 -8.02 -2.85 12.41
N VAL A 282 -8.60 -3.01 11.21
CA VAL A 282 -10.04 -2.98 10.97
C VAL A 282 -10.72 -4.19 11.62
N THR A 283 -10.16 -5.39 11.47
CA THR A 283 -10.75 -6.65 11.94
C THR A 283 -10.48 -6.98 13.41
N ALA A 284 -9.39 -6.45 13.99
CA ALA A 284 -9.05 -6.66 15.38
C ALA A 284 -10.02 -5.96 16.35
N ALA A 285 -10.18 -6.53 17.54
CA ALA A 285 -10.91 -5.89 18.63
C ALA A 285 -10.15 -4.66 19.18
N PRO A 286 -10.84 -3.70 19.84
CA PRO A 286 -12.29 -3.55 19.95
C PRO A 286 -12.95 -3.11 18.64
N ASN A 287 -14.28 -3.01 18.63
CA ASN A 287 -15.02 -2.58 17.47
C ASN A 287 -14.53 -1.22 16.92
N ARG A 288 -14.55 -1.05 15.59
CA ARG A 288 -14.00 0.12 14.91
C ARG A 288 -15.10 0.98 14.29
N HIS A 289 -14.93 2.31 14.33
CA HIS A 289 -15.69 3.22 13.49
C HIS A 289 -15.20 3.09 12.05
N VAL A 290 -16.01 2.51 11.19
CA VAL A 290 -15.67 2.26 9.78
C VAL A 290 -16.61 2.97 8.84
N ILE A 291 -16.11 3.33 7.66
CA ILE A 291 -16.92 3.73 6.51
C ILE A 291 -17.36 2.44 5.81
N ARG A 292 -18.66 2.33 5.52
CA ARG A 292 -19.24 1.28 4.68
C ARG A 292 -20.06 1.87 3.56
N ILE A 293 -20.05 1.17 2.44
CA ILE A 293 -20.92 1.47 1.31
C ILE A 293 -22.30 0.89 1.60
N SER A 294 -23.33 1.73 1.53
CA SER A 294 -24.72 1.31 1.44
C SER A 294 -25.28 1.68 0.06
N THR A 295 -26.18 0.86 -0.45
CA THR A 295 -26.96 1.18 -1.63
C THR A 295 -28.39 1.42 -1.17
N ASP A 296 -28.96 2.58 -1.49
CA ASP A 296 -30.36 2.86 -1.18
C ASP A 296 -31.32 2.13 -2.15
N ALA A 297 -32.62 2.25 -1.89
CA ALA A 297 -33.66 1.57 -2.68
C ALA A 297 -33.69 2.03 -4.16
N ASP A 298 -33.10 3.20 -4.46
CA ASP A 298 -33.02 3.77 -5.80
C ASP A 298 -31.70 3.40 -6.51
N GLY A 299 -30.86 2.57 -5.89
CA GLY A 299 -29.58 2.12 -6.44
C GLY A 299 -28.45 3.13 -6.25
N LYS A 300 -28.66 4.22 -5.52
CA LYS A 300 -27.63 5.23 -5.28
C LYS A 300 -26.71 4.78 -4.15
N ILE A 301 -25.41 4.94 -4.39
CA ILE A 301 -24.38 4.64 -3.41
C ILE A 301 -24.32 5.77 -2.38
N GLY A 302 -24.38 5.40 -1.10
CA GLY A 302 -24.13 6.26 0.04
C GLY A 302 -23.01 5.68 0.92
N TYR A 303 -22.36 6.56 1.67
CA TYR A 303 -21.33 6.17 2.65
C TYR A 303 -21.88 6.41 4.04
N THR A 304 -21.96 5.35 4.84
CA THR A 304 -22.40 5.41 6.24
C THR A 304 -21.24 5.07 7.18
N THR A 305 -21.29 5.66 8.37
CA THR A 305 -20.36 5.29 9.44
C THR A 305 -21.00 4.22 10.31
N GLU A 306 -20.40 3.05 10.38
CA GLU A 306 -20.87 1.93 11.21
C GLU A 306 -19.84 1.55 12.27
N TYR A 307 -20.32 0.86 13.31
CA TYR A 307 -19.49 0.23 14.33
C TYR A 307 -19.23 -1.22 13.91
N MET A 308 -18.04 -1.52 13.39
CA MET A 308 -17.72 -2.89 12.96
C MET A 308 -17.41 -3.76 14.18
N THR A 309 -18.25 -4.77 14.43
CA THR A 309 -18.02 -5.75 15.49
C THR A 309 -16.96 -6.77 15.06
N SER A 310 -15.96 -7.00 15.91
CA SER A 310 -15.01 -8.10 15.67
C SER A 310 -15.79 -9.44 15.68
N PRO A 311 -15.45 -10.42 14.83
CA PRO A 311 -16.11 -11.71 14.85
C PRO A 311 -16.00 -12.33 16.26
N PRO A 312 -17.08 -12.89 16.82
CA PRO A 312 -17.07 -13.43 18.17
C PRO A 312 -16.02 -14.52 18.27
N ASN A 313 -15.12 -14.37 19.25
CA ASN A 313 -14.03 -15.30 19.51
C ASN A 313 -14.61 -16.61 20.09
N THR A 314 -15.11 -17.51 19.24
CA THR A 314 -15.56 -18.86 19.61
C THR A 314 -14.36 -19.79 19.84
N LYS A 315 -13.49 -19.42 20.78
CA LYS A 315 -12.70 -20.38 21.54
C LYS A 315 -13.28 -20.47 22.95
N LYS A 316 -14.50 -21.02 23.05
CA LYS A 316 -14.91 -21.65 24.31
C LYS A 316 -13.99 -22.86 24.50
N ARG A 317 -13.09 -22.75 25.48
CA ARG A 317 -12.54 -23.93 26.15
C ARG A 317 -13.73 -24.80 26.54
N LYS A 318 -13.80 -26.02 25.99
CA LYS A 318 -14.53 -27.12 26.63
C LYS A 318 -13.90 -27.28 28.02
N ALA A 319 -14.55 -26.71 29.04
CA ALA A 319 -14.42 -27.26 30.37
C ALA A 319 -15.20 -28.58 30.30
N GLU A 320 -14.50 -29.68 30.56
CA GLU A 320 -15.11 -30.99 30.74
C GLU A 320 -16.16 -30.90 31.86
N ASP A 321 -17.37 -31.30 31.52
CA ASP A 321 -18.43 -31.64 32.47
C ASP A 321 -17.89 -32.74 33.41
N ALA A 322 -17.72 -32.40 34.68
CA ALA A 322 -17.72 -33.39 35.75
C ALA A 322 -19.18 -33.76 36.02
N PRO A 323 -19.56 -35.05 36.09
CA PRO A 323 -20.88 -35.42 36.55
C PRO A 323 -20.98 -35.23 38.06
N GLU A 324 -21.90 -34.38 38.47
CA GLU A 324 -22.51 -34.39 39.79
C GLU A 324 -23.42 -35.63 39.87
N ASP A 325 -22.99 -36.65 40.61
CA ASP A 325 -23.89 -37.70 41.10
C ASP A 325 -24.46 -37.22 42.45
N GLU A 326 -25.72 -36.78 42.44
CA GLU A 326 -26.53 -36.59 43.65
C GLU A 326 -27.09 -37.93 44.14
N ASP A 327 -26.85 -38.17 45.43
CA ASP A 327 -27.61 -38.91 46.44
C ASP A 327 -28.89 -39.67 46.05
N SER A 328 -29.02 -40.91 46.55
CA SER A 328 -30.04 -41.31 47.57
C SER A 328 -30.06 -42.84 47.79
N VAL A 329 -29.83 -43.40 48.99
CA VAL A 329 -30.71 -43.59 50.18
C VAL A 329 -30.99 -45.10 50.38
N ALA A 330 -30.85 -45.55 51.65
CA ALA A 330 -31.37 -46.80 52.26
C ALA A 330 -30.82 -48.13 51.68
N GLU A 331 -30.37 -49.11 52.46
CA GLU A 331 -30.82 -49.66 53.75
C GLU A 331 -29.64 -50.33 54.46
#